data_AF-A0A849QNI1-F1
#
_entry.id   AF-A0A849QNI1-F1
#
_cell.length_a   1.000
_cell.length_b   1.000
_cell.length_c   1.000
_cell.angle_alpha   90.00
_cell.angle_beta   90.00
_cell.angle_gamma   90.00
#
_symmetry.space_group_name_H-M   'P 1'
#
loop_
_entity.id
_entity.type
_entity.pdbx_description
1 polymer ?
#
loop_
_entity_poly.entity_id
_entity_poly.type
_entity_poly.pdbx_seq_one_letter_code
_entity_poly.pdbx_strand_id
1 'polypeptide(L)'
;MNKTTTRNKYLMFFAIGIISFYLSGYLLRGIHPPQSVFLMLLVYWILFGIGILVCKERSRGFVVKAFAVSFAALFLISAGFFVLGAYNHYDSKYIDADLLQSAPDDFNFVVLTEQELNEYPAIMEAITSQSIVKVRPDEWRRTIDYLTEKGSHTVKVGNEYYDIGFMTA
;
A
#
# COMPACT_ATOMS: atom_id res chain seq x y z
N MET A 1 18.18 -25.21 36.83
CA MET A 1 17.56 -24.08 36.11
C MET A 1 18.63 -23.43 35.25
N ASN A 2 18.52 -23.52 33.92
CA ASN A 2 19.61 -23.18 33.00
C ASN A 2 19.82 -21.65 32.97
N LYS A 3 21.03 -21.15 33.23
CA LYS A 3 21.33 -19.71 33.15
C LYS A 3 21.26 -19.28 31.69
N THR A 4 20.20 -18.58 31.31
CA THR A 4 20.10 -17.95 29.99
C THR A 4 21.23 -16.93 29.85
N THR A 5 22.08 -17.12 28.84
CA THR A 5 23.18 -16.19 28.55
C THR A 5 22.61 -14.83 28.13
N THR A 6 23.37 -13.75 28.36
CA THR A 6 22.97 -12.39 27.98
C THR A 6 22.59 -12.28 26.49
N ARG A 7 23.30 -13.01 25.62
CA ARG A 7 22.98 -13.11 24.19
C ARG A 7 21.58 -13.67 23.94
N ASN A 8 21.22 -14.77 24.61
CA ASN A 8 19.92 -15.41 24.43
C ASN A 8 18.78 -14.50 24.92
N LYS A 9 19.02 -13.68 25.95
CA LYS A 9 18.05 -12.69 26.39
C LYS A 9 17.81 -11.63 25.31
N TYR A 10 18.87 -11.08 24.70
CA TYR A 10 18.70 -10.12 23.60
C TYR A 10 18.00 -10.71 22.37
N LEU A 11 18.28 -11.97 22.02
CA LEU A 11 17.55 -12.67 20.95
C LEU A 11 16.06 -12.82 21.27
N MET A 12 15.73 -13.10 22.53
CA MET A 12 14.34 -13.16 22.99
C MET A 12 13.65 -11.79 22.84
N PHE A 13 14.29 -10.70 23.25
CA PHE A 13 13.72 -9.34 23.10
C PHE A 13 13.61 -8.93 21.62
N PHE A 14 14.59 -9.27 20.79
CA PHE A 14 14.48 -9.08 19.35
C PHE A 14 13.25 -9.80 18.77
N ALA A 15 13.04 -11.07 19.16
CA ALA A 15 11.87 -11.84 18.78
C ALA A 15 10.56 -11.25 19.31
N ILE A 16 10.54 -10.69 20.53
CA ILE A 16 9.38 -9.96 21.07
C ILE A 16 8.98 -8.81 20.14
N GLY A 17 9.94 -8.05 19.62
CA GLY A 17 9.67 -6.97 18.66
C GLY A 17 8.96 -7.47 17.40
N ILE A 18 9.49 -8.54 16.79
CA ILE A 18 8.91 -9.17 15.58
C ILE A 18 7.53 -9.75 15.88
N ILE A 19 7.38 -10.52 16.95
CA ILE A 19 6.11 -11.16 17.32
C ILE A 19 5.05 -10.10 17.62
N SER A 20 5.43 -8.99 18.27
CA SER A 20 4.51 -7.89 18.57
C SER A 20 3.87 -7.34 17.30
N PHE A 21 4.62 -7.20 16.21
CA PHE A 21 4.09 -6.76 14.92
C PHE A 21 3.03 -7.72 14.38
N TYR A 22 3.36 -9.01 14.24
CA TYR A 22 2.45 -10.00 13.67
C TYR A 22 1.23 -10.28 14.56
N LEU A 23 1.44 -10.37 15.88
CA LEU A 23 0.36 -10.59 16.83
C LEU A 23 -0.61 -9.41 16.83
N SER A 24 -0.10 -8.18 16.79
CA SER A 24 -0.95 -6.99 16.69
C SER A 24 -1.72 -6.96 15.38
N GLY A 25 -1.07 -7.28 14.25
CA GLY A 25 -1.75 -7.38 12.96
C GLY A 25 -2.84 -8.45 12.90
N TYR A 26 -2.72 -9.53 13.69
CA TYR A 26 -3.75 -10.54 13.83
C TYR A 26 -4.90 -10.11 14.76
N LEU A 27 -4.58 -9.59 15.94
CA LEU A 27 -5.57 -9.20 16.96
C LEU A 27 -6.39 -7.97 16.57
N LEU A 28 -5.78 -7.04 15.82
CA LEU A 28 -6.35 -5.73 15.52
C LEU A 28 -6.96 -5.68 14.11
N ARG A 29 -7.26 -6.83 13.51
CA ARG A 29 -7.95 -6.88 12.21
C ARG A 29 -9.27 -6.14 12.27
N GLY A 30 -9.51 -5.25 11.31
CA GLY A 30 -10.70 -4.41 11.25
C GLY A 30 -10.63 -3.14 12.12
N ILE A 31 -9.55 -2.93 12.88
CA ILE A 31 -9.32 -1.67 13.59
C ILE A 31 -8.46 -0.76 12.71
N HIS A 32 -9.00 0.40 12.37
CA HIS A 32 -8.33 1.34 11.49
C HIS A 32 -7.36 2.26 12.24
N PRO A 33 -6.30 2.76 11.56
CA PRO A 33 -5.46 3.81 12.10
C PRO A 33 -6.27 5.06 12.48
N PRO A 34 -5.85 5.83 13.51
CA PRO A 34 -4.62 5.64 14.30
C PRO A 34 -4.78 4.66 15.48
N GLN A 35 -5.99 4.22 15.80
CA GLN A 35 -6.28 3.40 16.99
C GLN A 35 -5.48 2.09 17.02
N SER A 36 -5.33 1.44 15.86
CA SER A 36 -4.53 0.22 15.72
C SER A 36 -3.06 0.40 16.08
N VAL A 37 -2.49 1.58 15.87
CA VAL A 37 -1.08 1.87 16.22
C VAL A 37 -0.90 1.95 17.73
N PHE A 38 -1.80 2.63 18.44
CA PHE A 38 -1.76 2.71 19.90
C PHE A 38 -1.94 1.33 20.54
N LEU A 39 -2.86 0.53 20.01
CA LEU A 39 -3.09 -0.84 20.48
C LEU A 39 -1.91 -1.77 20.18
N MET A 40 -1.21 -1.61 19.05
CA MET A 40 0.03 -2.33 18.77
C MET A 40 1.12 -2.01 19.78
N LEU A 41 1.28 -0.73 20.15
CA LEU A 41 2.22 -0.34 21.20
C LEU A 41 1.84 -0.95 22.56
N LEU A 42 0.55 -1.02 22.88
CA LEU A 42 0.07 -1.68 24.09
C LEU A 42 0.43 -3.17 24.11
N VAL A 43 0.18 -3.91 23.01
CA VAL A 43 0.57 -5.32 22.85
C VAL A 43 2.08 -5.48 23.04
N TYR A 44 2.88 -4.61 22.40
CA TYR A 44 4.32 -4.60 22.56
C TYR A 44 4.75 -4.37 24.02
N TRP A 45 4.19 -3.39 24.71
CA TRP A 45 4.52 -3.11 26.12
C TRP A 45 4.18 -4.27 27.05
N ILE A 46 3.06 -4.94 26.83
CA ILE A 46 2.65 -6.14 27.59
C ILE A 46 3.66 -7.26 27.37
N LEU A 47 3.98 -7.59 26.11
CA LEU A 47 4.95 -8.64 25.78
C LEU A 47 6.35 -8.32 26.30
N PHE A 48 6.78 -7.07 26.18
CA PHE A 48 8.05 -6.59 26.71
C PHE A 48 8.11 -6.74 28.23
N GLY A 49 7.07 -6.32 28.95
CA GLY A 49 6.94 -6.48 30.39
C GLY A 49 6.98 -7.95 30.83
N ILE A 50 6.25 -8.82 30.14
CA ILE A 50 6.30 -10.28 30.36
C ILE A 50 7.72 -10.80 30.15
N GLY A 51 8.40 -10.38 29.07
CA GLY A 51 9.79 -10.76 28.80
C GLY A 51 10.75 -10.38 29.93
N ILE A 52 10.60 -9.18 30.50
CA ILE A 52 11.40 -8.73 31.65
C ILE A 52 11.14 -9.62 32.89
N LEU A 53 9.87 -9.91 33.19
CA LEU A 53 9.48 -10.77 34.31
C LEU A 53 10.03 -12.19 34.16
N VAL A 54 9.93 -12.78 32.97
CA VAL A 54 10.43 -14.13 32.66
C VAL A 54 11.96 -14.20 32.78
N CYS A 55 12.67 -13.18 32.30
CA CYS A 55 14.12 -13.09 32.44
C CYS A 55 14.59 -12.77 33.86
N LYS A 56 13.67 -12.38 34.76
CA LYS A 56 13.95 -11.91 36.13
C LYS A 56 15.03 -10.83 36.17
N GLU A 57 15.08 -10.00 35.14
CA GLU A 57 16.16 -9.05 34.94
C GLU A 57 15.87 -7.73 35.66
N ARG A 58 16.82 -7.26 36.47
CA ARG A 58 16.67 -6.04 37.28
C ARG A 58 17.61 -4.92 36.88
N SER A 59 18.55 -5.19 35.97
CA SER A 59 19.50 -4.20 35.49
C SER A 59 18.81 -3.18 34.57
N ARG A 60 18.78 -1.90 35.01
CA ARG A 60 18.28 -0.79 34.18
C ARG A 60 19.02 -0.69 32.85
N GLY A 61 20.35 -0.91 32.86
CA GLY A 61 21.16 -0.88 31.65
C GLY A 61 20.81 -2.00 30.66
N PHE A 62 20.45 -3.18 31.16
CA PHE A 62 19.93 -4.24 30.31
C PHE A 62 18.55 -3.88 29.75
N VAL A 63 17.63 -3.40 30.60
CA VAL A 63 16.24 -3.06 30.20
C VAL A 63 16.23 -2.05 29.05
N VAL A 64 17.04 -0.98 29.15
CA VAL A 64 17.13 0.05 28.10
C VAL A 64 17.66 -0.54 26.79
N LYS A 65 18.70 -1.38 26.85
CA LYS A 65 19.25 -2.04 25.65
C LYS A 65 18.26 -3.04 25.04
N ALA A 66 17.57 -3.81 25.87
CA ALA A 66 16.54 -4.74 25.43
C ALA A 66 15.37 -4.01 24.77
N PHE A 67 14.95 -2.88 25.34
CA PHE A 67 13.96 -1.99 24.72
C PHE A 67 14.44 -1.51 23.35
N ALA A 68 15.66 -0.99 23.25
CA ALA A 68 16.20 -0.52 21.98
C ALA A 68 16.24 -1.63 20.92
N VAL A 69 16.70 -2.83 21.28
CA VAL A 69 16.78 -3.99 20.36
C VAL A 69 15.39 -4.43 19.89
N SER A 70 14.44 -4.58 20.81
CA SER A 70 13.08 -5.02 20.49
C SER A 70 12.29 -3.97 19.73
N PHE A 71 12.38 -2.70 20.12
CA PHE A 71 11.75 -1.59 19.43
C PHE A 71 12.33 -1.39 18.03
N ALA A 72 13.65 -1.49 17.85
CA ALA A 72 14.27 -1.42 16.53
C ALA A 72 13.75 -2.53 15.61
N ALA A 73 13.59 -3.76 16.11
CA ALA A 73 13.01 -4.85 15.34
C ALA A 73 11.56 -4.56 14.91
N LEU A 74 10.72 -4.11 15.84
CA LEU A 74 9.33 -3.71 15.58
C LEU A 74 9.26 -2.54 14.58
N PHE A 75 10.12 -1.55 14.73
CA PHE A 75 10.16 -0.37 13.88
C PHE A 75 10.59 -0.75 12.45
N LEU A 76 11.66 -1.53 12.30
CA LEU A 76 12.16 -1.93 10.98
C LEU A 76 11.15 -2.77 10.21
N ILE A 77 10.49 -3.73 10.85
CA ILE A 77 9.44 -4.51 10.18
C ILE A 77 8.25 -3.62 9.80
N SER A 78 7.84 -2.71 10.70
CA SER A 78 6.74 -1.77 10.41
C SER A 78 7.07 -0.86 9.23
N ALA A 79 8.28 -0.29 9.21
CA ALA A 79 8.77 0.55 8.11
C ALA A 79 8.84 -0.23 6.80
N GLY A 80 9.31 -1.50 6.84
CA GLY A 80 9.34 -2.37 5.66
C GLY A 80 7.95 -2.61 5.06
N PHE A 81 6.95 -2.92 5.89
CA PHE A 81 5.57 -3.07 5.44
C PHE A 81 4.96 -1.76 4.96
N PHE A 82 5.29 -0.63 5.59
CA PHE A 82 4.83 0.69 5.15
C PHE A 82 5.39 1.04 3.77
N VAL A 83 6.70 0.86 3.56
CA VAL A 83 7.35 1.09 2.26
C VAL A 83 6.79 0.16 1.19
N LEU A 84 6.62 -1.13 1.50
CA LEU A 84 6.02 -2.09 0.58
C LEU A 84 4.58 -1.72 0.24
N GLY A 85 3.78 -1.29 1.22
CA GLY A 85 2.42 -0.82 1.02
C GLY A 85 2.37 0.42 0.14
N ALA A 86 3.21 1.41 0.42
CA ALA A 86 3.32 2.63 -0.38
C ALA A 86 3.76 2.33 -1.82
N TYR A 87 4.74 1.43 -2.00
CA TYR A 87 5.20 0.98 -3.30
C TYR A 87 4.08 0.28 -4.09
N ASN A 88 3.39 -0.67 -3.46
CA ASN A 88 2.28 -1.38 -4.09
C ASN A 88 1.11 -0.44 -4.44
N HIS A 89 0.78 0.52 -3.57
CA HIS A 89 -0.26 1.50 -3.85
C HIS A 89 0.14 2.46 -4.97
N TYR A 90 1.41 2.87 -5.02
CA TYR A 90 1.95 3.65 -6.13
C TYR A 90 1.82 2.90 -7.45
N ASP A 91 2.19 1.62 -7.49
CA ASP A 91 2.14 0.74 -8.68
C ASP A 91 0.74 0.19 -9.02
N SER A 92 -0.25 0.37 -8.15
CA SER A 92 -1.64 -0.05 -8.39
C SER A 92 -2.38 1.04 -9.16
N LYS A 93 -2.15 1.04 -10.48
CA LYS A 93 -2.70 2.01 -11.43
C LYS A 93 -3.38 1.27 -12.56
N TYR A 94 -4.63 1.66 -12.81
CA TYR A 94 -5.48 0.99 -13.80
C TYR A 94 -6.25 2.01 -14.63
N ILE A 95 -6.50 1.64 -15.88
CA ILE A 95 -7.33 2.37 -16.83
C ILE A 95 -8.38 1.41 -17.35
N ASP A 96 -9.61 1.87 -17.45
CA ASP A 96 -10.71 1.17 -18.11
C ASP A 96 -11.37 2.07 -19.15
N ALA A 97 -12.15 1.45 -20.04
CA ALA A 97 -12.85 2.13 -21.12
C ALA A 97 -14.26 1.56 -21.24
N ASP A 98 -15.23 2.28 -20.71
CA ASP A 98 -16.64 1.88 -20.75
C ASP A 98 -17.29 2.35 -22.04
N LEU A 99 -17.74 1.41 -22.87
CA LEU A 99 -18.48 1.72 -24.09
C LEU A 99 -19.84 2.37 -23.76
N LEU A 100 -20.06 3.57 -24.29
CA LEU A 100 -21.31 4.31 -24.10
C LEU A 100 -22.38 3.83 -25.10
N GLN A 101 -23.60 3.61 -24.59
CA GLN A 101 -24.73 3.13 -25.39
C GLN A 101 -25.30 4.20 -26.33
N SER A 102 -25.04 5.47 -26.06
CA SER A 102 -25.47 6.61 -26.86
C SER A 102 -24.39 7.68 -26.91
N ALA A 103 -24.41 8.49 -27.98
CA ALA A 103 -23.53 9.64 -28.07
C ALA A 103 -23.83 10.63 -26.92
N PRO A 104 -22.81 11.28 -26.32
CA PRO A 104 -23.03 12.32 -25.32
C PRO A 104 -23.78 13.52 -25.90
N ASP A 105 -24.72 14.07 -25.14
CA ASP A 105 -25.63 15.13 -25.62
C ASP A 105 -24.95 16.49 -25.88
N ASP A 106 -23.82 16.78 -25.22
CA ASP A 106 -23.26 18.15 -25.13
C ASP A 106 -21.88 18.36 -25.80
N PHE A 107 -21.50 17.55 -26.79
CA PHE A 107 -20.14 17.58 -27.38
C PHE A 107 -19.01 17.42 -26.34
N ASN A 108 -19.32 16.88 -25.16
CA ASN A 108 -18.38 16.72 -24.05
C ASN A 108 -17.47 15.49 -24.25
N PHE A 109 -16.87 15.38 -25.43
CA PHE A 109 -15.99 14.27 -25.79
C PHE A 109 -14.78 14.76 -26.61
N VAL A 110 -13.69 14.03 -26.51
CA VAL A 110 -12.47 14.27 -27.30
C VAL A 110 -12.41 13.26 -28.43
N VAL A 111 -12.19 13.71 -29.66
CA VAL A 111 -11.92 12.79 -30.78
C VAL A 111 -10.46 12.36 -30.71
N LEU A 112 -10.21 11.06 -30.60
CA LEU A 112 -8.87 10.49 -30.66
C LEU A 112 -8.59 9.91 -32.04
N THR A 113 -7.47 10.32 -32.62
CA THR A 113 -6.97 9.75 -33.87
C THR A 113 -6.20 8.45 -33.63
N GLU A 114 -6.02 7.62 -34.67
CA GLU A 114 -5.16 6.43 -34.57
C GLU A 114 -3.72 6.78 -34.15
N GLN A 115 -3.21 7.94 -34.60
CA GLN A 115 -1.88 8.40 -34.21
C GLN A 115 -1.82 8.70 -32.71
N GLU A 116 -2.82 9.38 -32.16
CA GLU A 116 -2.89 9.65 -30.71
C GLU A 116 -3.06 8.36 -29.91
N LEU A 117 -3.86 7.41 -30.38
CA LEU A 117 -4.00 6.10 -29.73
C LEU A 117 -2.69 5.31 -29.71
N ASN A 118 -1.85 5.42 -30.74
CA ASN A 118 -0.52 4.83 -30.76
C ASN A 118 0.43 5.49 -29.75
N GLU A 119 0.25 6.77 -29.46
CA GLU A 119 1.02 7.47 -28.42
C GLU A 119 0.55 7.11 -27.00
N TYR A 120 -0.72 6.72 -26.83
CA TYR A 120 -1.36 6.31 -25.57
C TYR A 120 -1.89 4.87 -25.63
N PRO A 121 -0.99 3.87 -25.68
CA PRO A 121 -1.36 2.47 -25.93
C PRO A 121 -2.28 1.89 -24.85
N ALA A 122 -2.21 2.37 -23.59
CA ALA A 122 -3.13 1.96 -22.54
C ALA A 122 -4.61 2.28 -22.85
N ILE A 123 -4.92 3.44 -23.45
CA ILE A 123 -6.29 3.76 -23.88
C ILE A 123 -6.72 2.78 -24.96
N MET A 124 -5.84 2.54 -25.94
CA MET A 124 -6.11 1.62 -27.04
C MET A 124 -6.37 0.19 -26.54
N GLU A 125 -5.57 -0.28 -25.58
CA GLU A 125 -5.73 -1.59 -24.97
C GLU A 125 -7.03 -1.69 -24.16
N ALA A 126 -7.37 -0.66 -23.36
CA ALA A 126 -8.61 -0.64 -22.58
C ALA A 126 -9.84 -0.68 -23.50
N ILE A 127 -9.85 0.13 -24.57
CA ILE A 127 -10.92 0.15 -25.56
C ILE A 127 -11.03 -1.20 -26.29
N THR A 128 -9.90 -1.76 -26.74
CA THR A 128 -9.91 -3.00 -27.53
C THR A 128 -10.28 -4.22 -26.69
N SER A 129 -9.79 -4.28 -25.45
CA SER A 129 -10.03 -5.41 -24.55
C SER A 129 -11.36 -5.33 -23.81
N GLN A 130 -11.96 -4.13 -23.73
CA GLN A 130 -13.14 -3.86 -22.90
C GLN A 130 -12.94 -4.37 -21.47
N SER A 131 -11.76 -4.13 -20.92
CA SER A 131 -11.35 -4.64 -19.62
C SER A 131 -10.47 -3.65 -18.88
N ILE A 132 -10.34 -3.83 -17.57
CA ILE A 132 -9.48 -3.03 -16.71
C ILE A 132 -8.01 -3.38 -17.03
N VAL A 133 -7.25 -2.42 -17.57
CA VAL A 133 -5.84 -2.57 -17.94
C VAL A 133 -4.97 -2.05 -16.81
N LYS A 134 -4.04 -2.87 -16.33
CA LYS A 134 -3.00 -2.44 -15.40
C LYS A 134 -1.90 -1.70 -16.15
N VAL A 135 -1.59 -0.48 -15.71
CA VAL A 135 -0.61 0.38 -16.36
C VAL A 135 0.49 0.83 -15.41
N ARG A 136 1.61 1.30 -15.96
CA ARG A 136 2.66 1.90 -15.13
C ARG A 136 2.23 3.29 -14.64
N PRO A 137 2.69 3.74 -13.45
CA PRO A 137 2.23 5.02 -12.89
C PRO A 137 2.54 6.26 -13.73
N ASP A 138 3.66 6.25 -14.46
CA ASP A 138 4.05 7.31 -15.40
C ASP A 138 3.11 7.37 -16.61
N GLU A 139 2.77 6.22 -17.16
CA GLU A 139 1.80 6.12 -18.27
C GLU A 139 0.38 6.48 -17.82
N TRP A 140 -0.03 6.04 -16.63
CA TRP A 140 -1.31 6.39 -16.02
C TRP A 140 -1.43 7.91 -15.89
N ARG A 141 -0.42 8.56 -15.29
CA ARG A 141 -0.42 10.01 -15.10
C ARG A 141 -0.42 10.76 -16.42
N ARG A 142 0.44 10.36 -17.37
CA ARG A 142 0.51 10.99 -18.69
C ARG A 142 -0.83 10.92 -19.43
N THR A 143 -1.54 9.80 -19.30
CA THR A 143 -2.85 9.61 -19.95
C THR A 143 -3.92 10.50 -19.33
N ILE A 144 -3.97 10.61 -18.00
CA ILE A 144 -4.88 11.54 -17.30
C ILE A 144 -4.59 12.98 -17.70
N ASP A 145 -3.32 13.38 -17.65
CA ASP A 145 -2.89 14.74 -17.94
C ASP A 145 -3.32 15.11 -19.37
N TYR A 146 -3.09 14.22 -20.34
CA TYR A 146 -3.51 14.40 -21.73
C TYR A 146 -5.03 14.57 -21.91
N LEU A 147 -5.85 13.69 -21.32
CA LEU A 147 -7.32 13.80 -21.44
C LEU A 147 -7.86 15.03 -20.70
N THR A 148 -7.27 15.37 -19.55
CA THR A 148 -7.60 16.58 -18.80
C THR A 148 -7.29 17.84 -19.61
N GLU A 149 -6.12 17.90 -20.26
CA GLU A 149 -5.73 19.00 -21.14
C GLU A 149 -6.65 19.13 -22.36
N LYS A 150 -7.12 17.99 -22.90
CA LYS A 150 -8.11 17.96 -23.99
C LYS A 150 -9.53 18.34 -23.54
N GLY A 151 -9.81 18.28 -22.23
CA GLY A 151 -11.02 18.80 -21.61
C GLY A 151 -12.13 17.78 -21.35
N SER A 152 -11.96 16.50 -21.70
CA SER A 152 -12.90 15.44 -21.34
C SER A 152 -12.22 14.07 -21.28
N HIS A 153 -12.70 13.21 -20.38
CA HIS A 153 -12.32 11.80 -20.27
C HIS A 153 -13.19 10.89 -21.15
N THR A 154 -14.28 11.43 -21.71
CA THR A 154 -15.06 10.73 -22.72
C THR A 154 -14.39 10.91 -24.07
N VAL A 155 -14.12 9.81 -24.77
CA VAL A 155 -13.37 9.81 -26.04
C VAL A 155 -14.20 9.20 -27.15
N LYS A 156 -14.07 9.74 -28.35
CA LYS A 156 -14.62 9.19 -29.58
C LYS A 156 -13.51 8.52 -30.38
N VAL A 157 -13.68 7.23 -30.67
CA VAL A 157 -12.79 6.44 -31.51
C VAL A 157 -13.60 5.82 -32.64
N GLY A 158 -13.31 6.22 -33.88
CA GLY A 158 -14.14 5.88 -35.03
C GLY A 158 -15.57 6.40 -34.86
N ASN A 159 -16.55 5.48 -34.77
CA ASN A 159 -17.97 5.79 -34.63
C ASN A 159 -18.51 5.56 -33.19
N GLU A 160 -17.65 5.14 -32.26
CA GLU A 160 -18.04 4.75 -30.91
C GLU A 160 -17.52 5.75 -29.88
N TYR A 161 -18.17 5.76 -28.71
CA TYR A 161 -17.84 6.66 -27.60
C TYR A 161 -17.53 5.82 -26.37
N TYR A 162 -16.46 6.18 -25.67
CA TYR A 162 -15.95 5.48 -24.51
C TYR A 162 -15.76 6.46 -23.37
N ASP A 163 -16.12 6.09 -22.14
CA ASP A 163 -15.72 6.82 -20.95
C ASP A 163 -14.45 6.19 -20.38
N ILE A 164 -13.37 6.98 -20.30
CA ILE A 164 -12.08 6.49 -19.81
C ILE A 164 -11.98 6.73 -18.32
N GLY A 165 -12.02 5.65 -17.54
CA GLY A 165 -11.88 5.70 -16.11
C GLY A 165 -10.44 5.44 -15.66
N PHE A 166 -10.14 5.94 -14.45
CA PHE A 166 -8.83 5.83 -13.83
C PHE A 166 -9.00 5.35 -12.40
N MET A 167 -8.42 4.19 -12.11
CA MET A 167 -8.56 3.56 -10.79
C MET A 167 -7.22 3.39 -10.10
N THR A 168 -7.27 3.48 -8.77
CA THR A 168 -6.19 3.10 -7.87
C THR A 168 -6.73 2.11 -6.84
N ALA A 169 -5.95 1.08 -6.50
CA ALA A 169 -6.32 0.11 -5.46
C ALA A 169 -5.77 0.48 -4.08
#